data_AF-A0A420DUC9-F1
#
_entry.id   AF-A0A420DUC9-F1
#
_cell.length_a   1.000
_cell.length_b   1.000
_cell.length_c   1.000
_cell.angle_alpha   90.00
_cell.angle_beta   90.00
_cell.angle_gamma   90.00
#
_symmetry.space_group_name_H-M   'P 1'
#
loop_
_entity.id
_entity.type
_entity.pdbx_description
1 polymer ?
#
loop_
_entity_poly.entity_id
_entity_poly.type
_entity_poly.pdbx_seq_one_letter_code
_entity_poly.pdbx_strand_id
1 'polypeptide(L)'
;MRLLPVFGLVLSLAACSDPLAGVDRLADVDVVASDPAAAALPDADEIAREGFLGTDAAQGAVPEAVAQAQAPQTGGFFRGLINRAASADPAAAIAADVASSQSNREPVQLAPLSPRQELQSARGRTGLFGNAAPRSDKPRSGTDARDVPFGTVLAFGEMARVCDAKGKSLGQKVDGMGRRGFALFDSNPGIRSKRTFYLTGFSDDCPRQFTAANALFGLPSFYETIRYSPAGQHLPYAETDVAYDGVKSDVCRADKSKPCGTRIGKLDTQLAFVSAYEFDEINDKWKEFLIYDGSVLASAVKSY
;
A
#
# COMPACT_ATOMS: atom_id res chain seq x y z
N MET A 1 17.17 -68.88 24.26
CA MET A 1 18.38 -68.33 23.62
C MET A 1 17.95 -67.69 22.30
N ARG A 2 17.83 -66.36 22.28
CA ARG A 2 18.78 -65.38 21.71
C ARG A 2 18.64 -65.20 20.19
N LEU A 3 17.67 -64.36 19.80
CA LEU A 3 17.52 -63.77 18.45
C LEU A 3 17.34 -62.24 18.55
N LEU A 4 18.10 -61.60 19.45
CA LEU A 4 18.29 -60.14 19.50
C LEU A 4 19.78 -59.84 19.33
N PRO A 5 20.31 -59.77 18.10
CA PRO A 5 21.28 -58.70 17.83
C PRO A 5 21.24 -58.12 16.40
N VAL A 6 20.24 -58.41 15.56
CA VAL A 6 20.28 -57.95 14.15
C VAL A 6 19.63 -56.57 13.93
N PHE A 7 18.64 -56.20 14.74
CA PHE A 7 17.92 -54.92 14.55
C PHE A 7 18.73 -53.67 14.96
N GLY A 8 19.75 -53.81 15.80
CA GLY A 8 20.60 -52.69 16.23
C GLY A 8 21.57 -52.20 15.17
N LEU A 9 21.97 -53.06 14.21
CA LEU A 9 22.96 -52.72 13.20
C LEU A 9 22.37 -51.94 12.02
N VAL A 10 21.06 -52.06 11.77
CA VAL A 10 20.40 -51.37 10.64
C VAL A 10 20.01 -49.93 11.02
N LEU A 11 19.73 -49.65 12.30
CA LEU A 11 19.40 -48.30 12.75
C LEU A 11 20.62 -47.36 12.82
N SER A 12 21.83 -47.88 12.95
CA SER A 12 23.06 -47.06 13.04
C SER A 12 23.58 -46.59 11.67
N LEU A 13 23.09 -47.15 10.56
CA LEU A 13 23.50 -46.77 9.20
C LEU A 13 22.66 -45.62 8.59
N ALA A 14 21.50 -45.29 9.17
CA ALA A 14 20.62 -44.21 8.67
C ALA A 14 20.91 -42.82 9.29
N ALA A 15 21.85 -42.71 10.23
CA ALA A 15 22.10 -41.47 10.98
C ALA A 15 23.22 -40.59 10.42
N CYS A 16 23.85 -40.96 9.29
CA CYS A 16 24.95 -40.19 8.69
C CYS A 16 24.68 -39.74 7.24
N SER A 17 23.41 -39.69 6.80
CA SER A 17 23.08 -39.01 5.54
C SER A 17 23.08 -37.50 5.78
N ASP A 18 24.15 -36.81 5.41
CA ASP A 18 24.20 -35.34 5.34
C ASP A 18 23.37 -34.87 4.13
N PRO A 19 22.17 -34.32 4.34
CA PRO A 19 21.27 -33.92 3.25
C PRO A 19 21.79 -32.71 2.45
N LEU A 20 22.91 -32.11 2.89
CA LEU A 20 23.55 -30.97 2.24
C LEU A 20 24.88 -31.33 1.57
N ALA A 21 25.26 -32.60 1.52
CA ALA A 21 26.50 -33.05 0.88
C ALA A 21 26.59 -32.71 -0.62
N GLY A 22 25.45 -32.40 -1.28
CA GLY A 22 25.39 -31.99 -2.68
C GLY A 22 25.23 -30.49 -2.91
N VAL A 23 25.37 -29.66 -1.87
CA VAL A 23 25.26 -28.20 -1.98
C VAL A 23 26.66 -27.61 -1.82
N ASP A 24 27.14 -26.90 -2.85
CA ASP A 24 28.44 -26.23 -2.82
C ASP A 24 28.49 -25.24 -1.65
N ARG A 25 29.54 -25.34 -0.83
CA ARG A 25 29.74 -24.40 0.27
C ARG A 25 30.39 -23.14 -0.28
N LEU A 26 30.02 -21.98 0.27
CA LEU A 26 30.68 -20.72 -0.10
C LEU A 26 32.20 -20.73 0.14
N ALA A 27 32.70 -21.63 0.99
CA ALA A 27 34.12 -21.82 1.23
C ALA A 27 34.85 -22.56 0.10
N ASP A 28 34.11 -23.29 -0.76
CA ASP A 28 34.64 -24.08 -1.88
C ASP A 28 34.58 -23.29 -3.21
N VAL A 29 34.08 -22.05 -3.17
CA VAL A 29 34.08 -21.14 -4.31
C VAL A 29 35.40 -20.36 -4.33
N ASP A 30 36.27 -20.69 -5.27
CA ASP A 30 37.49 -19.92 -5.55
C ASP A 30 37.11 -18.51 -6.02
N VAL A 31 37.12 -17.55 -5.09
CA VAL A 31 36.99 -16.13 -5.42
C VAL A 31 38.26 -15.72 -6.15
N VAL A 32 38.17 -15.56 -7.47
CA VAL A 32 39.28 -15.11 -8.29
C VAL A 32 39.59 -13.66 -7.89
N ALA A 33 40.83 -13.37 -7.50
CA ALA A 33 41.26 -12.05 -7.03
C ALA A 33 41.06 -10.90 -8.05
N SER A 34 40.64 -11.21 -9.27
CA SER A 34 40.34 -10.28 -10.36
C SER A 34 38.84 -10.05 -10.61
N ASP A 35 37.94 -10.64 -9.82
CA ASP A 35 36.55 -10.19 -9.84
C ASP A 35 36.50 -8.75 -9.31
N PRO A 36 35.77 -7.83 -9.98
CA PRO A 36 35.62 -6.49 -9.45
C PRO A 36 34.94 -6.63 -8.10
N ALA A 37 35.69 -6.38 -7.03
CA ALA A 37 35.10 -6.17 -5.72
C ALA A 37 33.99 -5.16 -5.93
N ALA A 38 32.76 -5.54 -5.59
CA ALA A 38 31.65 -4.60 -5.53
C ALA A 38 32.05 -3.56 -4.47
N ALA A 39 32.72 -2.50 -4.91
CA ALA A 39 33.09 -1.38 -4.09
C ALA A 39 31.78 -0.66 -3.75
N ALA A 40 31.13 -1.12 -2.68
CA ALA A 40 30.03 -0.42 -2.04
C ALA A 40 30.56 0.74 -1.17
N LEU A 41 31.69 1.33 -1.58
CA LEU A 41 32.19 2.56 -1.00
C LEU A 41 31.74 3.70 -1.90
N PRO A 42 30.99 4.68 -1.37
CA PRO A 42 30.51 5.81 -2.15
C PRO A 42 31.68 6.59 -2.77
N ASP A 43 31.44 7.18 -3.93
CA ASP A 43 32.48 7.96 -4.60
C ASP A 43 32.75 9.30 -3.89
N ALA A 44 33.87 9.95 -4.21
CA ALA A 44 34.28 11.17 -3.53
C ALA A 44 33.31 12.36 -3.72
N ASP A 45 32.60 12.41 -4.85
CA ASP A 45 31.60 13.44 -5.15
C ASP A 45 30.30 13.17 -4.37
N GLU A 46 29.95 11.89 -4.17
CA GLU A 46 28.81 11.44 -3.36
C GLU A 46 29.06 11.70 -1.86
N ILE A 47 30.27 11.44 -1.35
CA ILE A 47 30.69 11.77 0.01
C ILE A 47 30.69 13.29 0.25
N ALA A 48 31.13 14.07 -0.73
CA ALA A 48 31.14 15.53 -0.64
C ALA A 48 29.74 16.15 -0.64
N ARG A 49 28.76 15.50 -1.29
CA ARG A 49 27.36 15.98 -1.33
C ARG A 49 26.53 15.53 -0.15
N GLU A 50 26.68 14.28 0.30
CA GLU A 50 25.72 13.64 1.21
C GLU A 50 26.30 13.35 2.59
N GLY A 51 27.63 13.42 2.72
CA GLY A 51 28.33 13.11 3.96
C GLY A 51 28.39 11.61 4.23
N PHE A 52 29.57 11.13 4.59
CA PHE A 52 29.78 9.77 5.08
C PHE A 52 30.12 9.81 6.57
N LEU A 53 29.87 8.70 7.30
CA LEU A 53 30.04 8.61 8.75
C LEU A 53 31.40 9.19 9.19
N GLY A 54 31.38 10.32 9.91
CA GLY A 54 32.58 11.02 10.39
C GLY A 54 33.02 12.25 9.59
N THR A 55 32.30 12.65 8.53
CA THR A 55 32.58 13.88 7.76
C THR A 55 31.76 15.08 8.24
N ASP A 56 32.29 16.30 8.07
CA ASP A 56 31.64 17.55 8.52
C ASP A 56 30.26 17.78 7.87
N ALA A 57 30.04 17.27 6.65
CA ALA A 57 28.74 17.31 5.97
C ALA A 57 27.66 16.45 6.67
N ALA A 58 28.07 15.40 7.41
CA ALA A 58 27.16 14.53 8.17
C ALA A 58 26.83 15.09 9.57
N GLN A 59 27.57 16.08 10.07
CA GLN A 59 27.32 16.75 11.35
C GLN A 59 26.65 18.10 11.05
N GLY A 60 25.34 18.08 10.82
CA GLY A 60 24.56 19.27 10.45
C GLY A 60 24.84 20.48 11.33
N ALA A 61 25.65 21.41 10.82
CA ALA A 61 25.87 22.71 11.44
C ALA A 61 24.64 23.59 11.14
N VAL A 62 23.92 23.97 12.20
CA VAL A 62 22.91 25.02 12.14
C VAL A 62 23.58 26.35 11.77
N PRO A 63 23.11 27.07 10.72
CA PRO A 63 23.74 28.31 10.31
C PRO A 63 23.67 29.37 11.43
N GLU A 64 24.81 30.01 11.68
CA GLU A 64 25.11 31.01 12.71
C GLU A 64 24.25 32.30 12.66
N ALA A 65 23.33 32.40 11.70
CA ALA A 65 22.52 33.58 11.42
C ALA A 65 21.31 33.79 12.36
N VAL A 66 21.12 32.94 13.37
CA VAL A 66 20.03 33.09 14.37
C VAL A 66 20.53 33.42 15.79
N ALA A 67 21.85 33.54 15.99
CA ALA A 67 22.45 33.64 17.32
C ALA A 67 22.79 35.08 17.79
N GLN A 68 22.33 36.13 17.10
CA GLN A 68 22.59 37.51 17.53
C GLN A 68 21.38 38.42 17.37
N ALA A 69 20.48 38.39 18.36
CA ALA A 69 19.61 39.51 18.68
C ALA A 69 19.74 39.80 20.19
N GLN A 70 20.84 40.46 20.57
CA GLN A 70 21.01 41.03 21.90
C GLN A 70 20.06 42.23 22.04
N ALA A 71 19.12 42.16 22.98
CA ALA A 71 18.27 43.27 23.34
C ALA A 71 19.06 44.32 24.16
N PRO A 72 19.00 45.62 23.81
CA PRO A 72 19.63 46.66 24.61
C PRO A 72 18.85 46.89 25.90
N GLN A 73 19.57 46.94 27.02
CA GLN A 73 19.04 47.35 28.30
C GLN A 73 18.77 48.85 28.29
N THR A 74 17.50 49.24 28.39
CA THR A 74 17.09 50.59 28.79
C THR A 74 16.01 50.46 29.87
N GLY A 75 16.23 51.15 30.99
CA GLY A 75 15.39 51.08 32.17
C GLY A 75 14.05 51.80 32.01
N GLY A 76 13.09 51.45 32.88
CA GLY A 76 11.91 52.27 33.10
C GLY A 76 10.60 51.49 33.23
N PHE A 77 10.05 51.51 34.46
CA PHE A 77 8.63 51.46 34.84
C PHE A 77 7.70 50.28 34.43
N PHE A 78 8.04 49.40 33.48
CA PHE A 78 7.12 48.33 33.05
C PHE A 78 7.36 46.94 33.68
N ARG A 79 8.27 46.83 34.65
CA ARG A 79 8.57 45.55 35.35
C ARG A 79 7.39 44.96 36.15
N GLY A 80 6.40 45.78 36.52
CA GLY A 80 5.21 45.33 37.26
C GLY A 80 4.14 44.64 36.41
N LEU A 81 4.14 44.83 35.09
CA LEU A 81 3.15 44.22 34.19
C LEU A 81 3.61 42.87 33.63
N ILE A 82 4.93 42.64 33.52
CA ILE A 82 5.48 41.38 33.02
C ILE A 82 5.39 40.26 34.06
N ASN A 83 5.50 40.58 35.36
CA ASN A 83 5.29 39.59 36.43
C ASN A 83 3.83 39.13 36.59
N ARG A 84 2.84 39.85 36.03
CA ARG A 84 1.44 39.41 36.04
C ARG A 84 1.12 38.43 34.91
N ALA A 85 1.88 38.49 33.80
CA ALA A 85 1.74 37.55 32.68
C ALA A 85 2.45 36.20 32.93
N ALA A 86 3.39 36.14 33.88
CA ALA A 86 4.10 34.91 34.25
C ALA A 86 3.36 34.04 35.27
N SER A 87 2.16 34.44 35.73
CA SER A 87 1.36 33.68 36.71
C SER A 87 -0.05 33.35 36.20
N ALA A 88 -0.27 33.40 34.90
CA ALA A 88 -1.54 32.97 34.31
C ALA A 88 -1.59 31.43 34.24
N ASP A 89 -2.63 30.85 34.83
CA ASP A 89 -2.94 29.42 34.77
C ASP A 89 -3.17 29.00 33.29
N PRO A 90 -2.40 28.03 32.75
CA PRO A 90 -2.56 27.57 31.38
C PRO A 90 -3.98 27.03 31.10
N ALA A 91 -4.72 26.59 32.12
CA ALA A 91 -6.12 26.17 31.96
C ALA A 91 -7.06 27.32 31.57
N ALA A 92 -6.79 28.55 32.01
CA ALA A 92 -7.59 29.73 31.69
C ALA A 92 -7.32 30.25 30.26
N ALA A 93 -6.08 30.09 29.77
CA ALA A 93 -5.71 30.46 28.40
C ALA A 93 -6.39 29.53 27.37
N ILE A 94 -6.46 28.23 27.67
CA ILE A 94 -7.14 27.24 26.82
C ILE A 94 -8.66 27.47 26.81
N ALA A 95 -9.25 27.86 27.95
CA ALA A 95 -10.68 28.18 28.04
C ALA A 95 -11.06 29.45 27.23
N ALA A 96 -10.17 30.45 27.19
CA ALA A 96 -10.38 31.67 26.40
C ALA A 96 -10.28 31.41 24.89
N ASP A 97 -9.38 30.51 24.46
CA ASP A 97 -9.20 30.15 23.04
C ASP A 97 -10.33 29.25 22.50
N VAL A 98 -10.92 28.42 23.37
CA VAL A 98 -12.11 27.62 23.03
C VAL A 98 -13.35 28.52 22.94
N ALA A 99 -13.45 29.57 23.76
CA ALA A 99 -14.57 30.52 23.72
C ALA A 99 -14.52 31.44 22.48
N SER A 100 -13.35 31.91 22.07
CA SER A 100 -13.17 32.70 20.84
C SER A 100 -13.44 31.86 19.57
N SER A 101 -13.12 30.57 19.59
CA SER A 101 -13.40 29.64 18.49
C SER A 101 -14.88 29.28 18.32
N GLN A 102 -15.72 29.47 19.36
CA GLN A 102 -17.17 29.25 19.30
C GLN A 102 -17.97 30.49 18.90
N SER A 103 -17.40 31.69 19.06
CA SER A 103 -18.08 32.96 18.75
C SER A 103 -18.08 33.34 17.26
N ASN A 104 -17.31 32.65 16.40
CA ASN A 104 -17.14 33.01 14.99
C ASN A 104 -17.75 31.98 14.01
N ARG A 105 -18.81 31.28 14.41
CA ARG A 105 -19.63 30.48 13.50
C ARG A 105 -20.82 31.30 13.01
N GLU A 106 -20.74 31.80 11.79
CA GLU A 106 -21.93 32.08 10.98
C GLU A 106 -22.86 30.85 10.96
N PRO A 107 -24.18 31.04 10.94
CA PRO A 107 -25.12 29.94 10.99
C PRO A 107 -25.01 29.10 9.71
N VAL A 108 -24.45 27.89 9.84
CA VAL A 108 -24.52 26.86 8.81
C VAL A 108 -26.00 26.55 8.59
N GLN A 109 -26.51 26.92 7.43
CA GLN A 109 -27.87 26.62 7.01
C GLN A 109 -28.01 25.10 6.85
N LEU A 110 -28.71 24.48 7.81
CA LEU A 110 -29.05 23.06 7.79
C LEU A 110 -29.92 22.78 6.56
N ALA A 111 -29.30 22.22 5.52
CA ALA A 111 -30.04 21.60 4.43
C ALA A 111 -30.89 20.45 4.99
N PRO A 112 -32.19 20.37 4.67
CA PRO A 112 -33.04 19.32 5.20
C PRO A 112 -32.55 17.94 4.70
N LEU A 113 -32.44 17.01 5.66
CA LEU A 113 -32.19 15.60 5.41
C LEU A 113 -33.19 15.09 4.38
N SER A 114 -32.71 14.81 3.16
CA SER A 114 -33.50 14.10 2.17
C SER A 114 -33.71 12.66 2.65
N PRO A 115 -34.89 12.05 2.40
CA PRO A 115 -35.23 10.75 2.97
C PRO A 115 -34.24 9.66 2.55
N ARG A 116 -33.87 8.81 3.50
CA ARG A 116 -33.22 7.52 3.30
C ARG A 116 -34.03 6.72 2.27
N GLN A 117 -33.58 6.71 1.01
CA GLN A 117 -34.24 5.94 -0.03
C GLN A 117 -33.95 4.45 0.21
N GLU A 118 -34.97 3.82 0.79
CA GLU A 118 -35.19 2.39 0.80
C GLU A 118 -34.98 1.82 -0.60
N LEU A 119 -34.23 0.73 -0.67
CA LEU A 119 -33.80 0.05 -1.90
C LEU A 119 -35.02 -0.53 -2.62
N GLN A 120 -35.78 0.30 -3.34
CA GLN A 120 -36.89 -0.16 -4.17
C GLN A 120 -36.33 -0.77 -5.46
N SER A 121 -36.28 -2.11 -5.44
CA SER A 121 -36.07 -2.95 -6.61
C SER A 121 -37.18 -2.70 -7.63
N ALA A 122 -36.92 -1.79 -8.58
CA ALA A 122 -37.75 -1.63 -9.75
C ALA A 122 -37.48 -2.79 -10.72
N ARG A 123 -38.30 -3.84 -10.64
CA ARG A 123 -38.44 -4.85 -11.69
C ARG A 123 -38.88 -4.16 -12.99
N GLY A 124 -37.91 -3.89 -13.86
CA GLY A 124 -38.17 -3.48 -15.25
C GLY A 124 -38.67 -4.67 -16.07
N ARG A 125 -39.90 -4.58 -16.57
CA ARG A 125 -40.48 -5.50 -17.55
C ARG A 125 -39.67 -5.44 -18.85
N THR A 126 -39.33 -6.62 -19.37
CA THR A 126 -38.66 -6.82 -20.67
C THR A 126 -39.60 -6.39 -21.81
N GLY A 127 -39.20 -5.35 -22.54
CA GLY A 127 -39.74 -5.02 -23.86
C GLY A 127 -38.91 -5.70 -24.94
N LEU A 128 -39.56 -6.50 -25.78
CA LEU A 128 -39.02 -7.00 -27.04
C LEU A 128 -39.17 -5.87 -28.07
N PHE A 129 -38.11 -5.59 -28.85
CA PHE A 129 -37.94 -4.55 -29.87
C PHE A 129 -37.43 -3.16 -29.41
N GLY A 130 -36.21 -2.82 -29.86
CA GLY A 130 -35.88 -1.45 -30.27
C GLY A 130 -34.83 -0.66 -29.47
N ASN A 131 -33.67 -0.49 -30.12
CA ASN A 131 -32.73 0.64 -30.02
C ASN A 131 -31.74 0.69 -28.85
N ALA A 132 -30.47 0.48 -29.22
CA ALA A 132 -29.30 0.82 -28.43
C ALA A 132 -29.30 2.34 -28.12
N ALA A 133 -29.79 2.69 -26.94
CA ALA A 133 -29.51 4.00 -26.35
C ALA A 133 -28.00 4.09 -26.05
N PRO A 134 -27.36 5.24 -26.29
CA PRO A 134 -26.02 5.48 -25.74
C PRO A 134 -26.11 5.28 -24.23
N ARG A 135 -25.21 4.45 -23.69
CA ARG A 135 -25.12 4.19 -22.26
C ARG A 135 -24.99 5.55 -21.57
N SER A 136 -26.06 5.98 -20.92
CA SER A 136 -26.07 7.20 -20.11
C SER A 136 -24.87 7.16 -19.17
N ASP A 137 -23.98 8.16 -19.30
CA ASP A 137 -22.86 8.43 -18.40
C ASP A 137 -23.42 8.78 -17.02
N LYS A 138 -23.91 7.78 -16.29
CA LYS A 138 -24.09 7.90 -14.86
C LYS A 138 -22.68 8.12 -14.28
N PRO A 139 -22.46 9.16 -13.45
CA PRO A 139 -21.18 9.35 -12.80
C PRO A 139 -20.77 8.04 -12.14
N ARG A 140 -19.65 7.46 -12.60
CA ARG A 140 -19.12 6.25 -11.97
C ARG A 140 -18.77 6.61 -10.53
N SER A 141 -19.14 5.72 -9.63
CA SER A 141 -18.82 5.82 -8.20
C SER A 141 -17.89 4.66 -7.88
N GLY A 142 -16.77 4.95 -7.22
CA GLY A 142 -15.75 3.95 -6.90
C GLY A 142 -14.35 4.55 -6.80
N THR A 143 -13.41 3.76 -6.32
CA THR A 143 -12.00 4.14 -6.13
C THR A 143 -11.32 4.59 -7.43
N ASP A 144 -11.73 4.05 -8.58
CA ASP A 144 -11.16 4.30 -9.91
C ASP A 144 -12.10 5.12 -10.81
N ALA A 145 -13.06 5.85 -10.23
CA ALA A 145 -14.10 6.56 -10.98
C ALA A 145 -13.58 7.68 -11.91
N ARG A 146 -12.37 8.20 -11.66
CA ARG A 146 -11.77 9.27 -12.45
C ARG A 146 -11.17 8.73 -13.75
N ASP A 147 -11.56 9.31 -14.87
CA ASP A 147 -10.88 9.10 -16.16
C ASP A 147 -9.71 10.08 -16.31
N VAL A 148 -8.56 9.59 -16.78
CA VAL A 148 -7.36 10.40 -17.04
C VAL A 148 -6.73 10.07 -18.40
N PRO A 149 -6.07 11.05 -19.05
CA PRO A 149 -5.30 10.80 -20.26
C PRO A 149 -4.16 9.81 -20.03
N PHE A 150 -3.81 9.04 -21.07
CA PHE A 150 -2.65 8.14 -21.01
C PHE A 150 -1.35 8.93 -20.79
N GLY A 151 -0.52 8.47 -19.86
CA GLY A 151 0.73 9.14 -19.46
C GLY A 151 0.57 10.18 -18.35
N THR A 152 -0.64 10.39 -17.82
CA THR A 152 -0.85 11.22 -16.64
C THR A 152 -0.12 10.61 -15.44
N VAL A 153 0.64 11.41 -14.69
CA VAL A 153 1.24 10.97 -13.42
C VAL A 153 0.21 11.15 -12.31
N LEU A 154 -0.13 10.07 -11.60
CA LEU A 154 -1.03 10.14 -10.44
C LEU A 154 -0.25 10.33 -9.14
N ALA A 155 -0.92 10.89 -8.13
CA ALA A 155 -0.40 10.83 -6.77
C ALA A 155 -0.35 9.37 -6.27
N PHE A 156 0.56 9.09 -5.32
CA PHE A 156 0.62 7.77 -4.70
C PHE A 156 -0.71 7.43 -4.03
N GLY A 157 -1.14 6.18 -4.18
CA GLY A 157 -2.38 5.68 -3.60
C GLY A 157 -3.65 6.02 -4.36
N GLU A 158 -3.56 6.77 -5.46
CA GLU A 158 -4.67 6.98 -6.40
C GLU A 158 -4.67 5.94 -7.51
N MET A 159 -5.86 5.52 -7.92
CA MET A 159 -6.07 4.73 -9.13
C MET A 159 -7.04 5.48 -10.03
N ALA A 160 -6.77 5.50 -11.32
CA ALA A 160 -7.65 6.12 -12.30
C ALA A 160 -7.81 5.23 -13.53
N ARG A 161 -8.92 5.39 -14.23
CA ARG A 161 -9.22 4.72 -15.49
C ARG A 161 -8.60 5.48 -16.66
N VAL A 162 -8.07 4.74 -17.62
CA VAL A 162 -7.27 5.30 -18.73
C VAL A 162 -7.57 4.51 -20.01
N CYS A 163 -8.72 4.82 -20.61
CA CYS A 163 -9.16 4.13 -21.82
C CYS A 163 -8.27 4.40 -23.03
N ASP A 164 -7.63 5.56 -23.08
CA ASP A 164 -6.73 5.96 -24.17
C ASP A 164 -5.46 5.10 -24.23
N ALA A 165 -5.18 4.29 -23.21
CA ALA A 165 -4.08 3.33 -23.21
C ALA A 165 -4.42 2.01 -23.90
N LYS A 166 -5.70 1.78 -24.26
CA LYS A 166 -6.12 0.55 -24.92
C LYS A 166 -5.36 0.37 -26.23
N GLY A 167 -4.71 -0.80 -26.38
CA GLY A 167 -3.90 -1.14 -27.56
C GLY A 167 -2.55 -0.41 -27.66
N LYS A 168 -2.19 0.41 -26.66
CA LYS A 168 -0.88 1.05 -26.57
C LYS A 168 0.11 0.17 -25.80
N SER A 169 1.39 0.48 -25.95
CA SER A 169 2.42 -0.14 -25.11
C SER A 169 2.28 0.36 -23.68
N LEU A 170 1.99 -0.56 -22.74
CA LEU A 170 1.87 -0.27 -21.31
C LEU A 170 3.19 -0.46 -20.55
N GLY A 171 4.24 -0.88 -21.26
CA GLY A 171 5.48 -1.38 -20.66
C GLY A 171 5.49 -2.91 -20.56
N GLN A 172 6.28 -3.43 -19.62
CA GLN A 172 6.48 -4.87 -19.46
C GLN A 172 5.37 -5.47 -18.60
N LYS A 173 4.80 -6.61 -19.03
CA LYS A 173 3.94 -7.40 -18.15
C LYS A 173 4.82 -8.03 -17.05
N VAL A 174 4.59 -7.63 -15.81
CA VAL A 174 5.38 -8.11 -14.64
C VAL A 174 4.64 -9.19 -13.87
N ASP A 175 3.31 -9.23 -13.94
CA ASP A 175 2.52 -10.25 -13.26
C ASP A 175 1.14 -10.43 -13.93
N GLY A 176 0.42 -11.51 -13.60
CA GLY A 176 -0.94 -11.73 -14.05
C GLY A 176 -1.62 -13.00 -13.54
N MET A 177 -2.94 -12.94 -13.48
CA MET A 177 -3.79 -14.03 -13.03
C MET A 177 -4.25 -14.89 -14.20
N GLY A 178 -3.55 -16.01 -14.42
CA GLY A 178 -3.91 -16.98 -15.47
C GLY A 178 -4.01 -16.36 -16.88
N ARG A 179 -4.76 -17.03 -17.78
CA ARG A 179 -4.90 -16.60 -19.19
C ARG A 179 -6.01 -15.58 -19.44
N ARG A 180 -6.97 -15.44 -18.51
CA ARG A 180 -8.19 -14.61 -18.68
C ARG A 180 -8.48 -13.70 -17.47
N GLY A 181 -7.54 -13.57 -16.54
CA GLY A 181 -7.67 -12.69 -15.39
C GLY A 181 -6.94 -11.36 -15.57
N PHE A 182 -6.67 -10.69 -14.45
CA PHE A 182 -5.99 -9.41 -14.44
C PHE A 182 -4.52 -9.55 -14.85
N ALA A 183 -3.98 -8.51 -15.46
CA ALA A 183 -2.55 -8.42 -15.76
C ALA A 183 -2.00 -7.08 -15.31
N LEU A 184 -0.83 -7.13 -14.68
CA LEU A 184 -0.09 -5.99 -14.16
C LEU A 184 1.09 -5.70 -15.08
N PHE A 185 1.18 -4.45 -15.50
CA PHE A 185 2.23 -3.94 -16.36
C PHE A 185 3.00 -2.85 -15.63
N ASP A 186 4.32 -2.87 -15.80
CA ASP A 186 5.23 -1.87 -15.31
C ASP A 186 5.75 -1.04 -16.48
N SER A 187 5.50 0.27 -16.45
CA SER A 187 5.96 1.20 -17.49
C SER A 187 7.49 1.26 -17.63
N ASN A 188 8.24 0.97 -16.57
CA ASN A 188 9.70 1.01 -16.56
C ASN A 188 10.30 0.14 -15.43
N PRO A 189 10.32 -1.20 -15.56
CA PRO A 189 10.77 -2.10 -14.48
C PRO A 189 12.27 -2.00 -14.13
N GLY A 190 13.07 -1.29 -14.94
CA GLY A 190 14.51 -1.16 -14.74
C GLY A 190 14.94 -0.12 -13.71
N ILE A 191 14.00 0.65 -13.15
CA ILE A 191 14.28 1.73 -12.19
C ILE A 191 13.68 1.44 -10.82
N ARG A 192 14.30 2.00 -9.77
CA ARG A 192 13.79 1.93 -8.40
C ARG A 192 12.96 3.15 -7.99
N SER A 193 12.69 4.09 -8.90
CA SER A 193 11.86 5.25 -8.60
C SER A 193 10.37 5.00 -8.89
N LYS A 194 9.53 5.93 -8.44
CA LYS A 194 8.09 5.95 -8.74
C LYS A 194 7.87 5.97 -10.24
N ARG A 195 6.96 5.12 -10.69
CA ARG A 195 6.56 4.97 -12.09
C ARG A 195 5.13 4.53 -12.21
N THR A 196 4.62 4.54 -13.42
CA THR A 196 3.24 4.16 -13.68
C THR A 196 3.14 2.65 -13.80
N PHE A 197 2.17 2.08 -13.10
CA PHE A 197 1.73 0.71 -13.29
C PHE A 197 0.37 0.73 -13.97
N TYR A 198 0.14 -0.24 -14.87
CA TYR A 198 -1.14 -0.42 -15.52
C TYR A 198 -1.74 -1.78 -15.16
N LEU A 199 -3.02 -1.80 -14.87
CA LEU A 199 -3.83 -3.00 -14.65
C LEU A 199 -4.82 -3.14 -15.80
N THR A 200 -4.94 -4.36 -16.31
CA THR A 200 -5.90 -4.72 -17.37
C THR A 200 -6.74 -5.93 -16.95
N GLY A 201 -7.80 -6.24 -17.70
CA GLY A 201 -8.75 -7.31 -17.37
C GLY A 201 -10.06 -6.82 -16.73
N PHE A 202 -10.34 -5.50 -16.82
CA PHE A 202 -11.58 -4.91 -16.33
C PHE A 202 -12.75 -5.10 -17.30
N SER A 203 -13.97 -5.08 -16.76
CA SER A 203 -15.22 -5.36 -17.49
C SER A 203 -15.59 -4.32 -18.55
N ASP A 204 -15.01 -3.12 -18.47
CA ASP A 204 -15.20 -2.02 -19.41
C ASP A 204 -14.06 -1.89 -20.44
N ASP A 205 -13.17 -2.87 -20.50
CA ASP A 205 -12.00 -2.95 -21.38
C ASP A 205 -11.00 -1.78 -21.27
N CYS A 206 -11.09 -0.96 -20.22
CA CYS A 206 -10.15 0.14 -20.01
C CYS A 206 -9.06 -0.25 -19.01
N PRO A 207 -7.78 0.03 -19.29
CA PRO A 207 -6.74 -0.07 -18.28
C PRO A 207 -7.01 0.86 -17.09
N ARG A 208 -6.57 0.43 -15.90
CA ARG A 208 -6.40 1.30 -14.73
C ARG A 208 -4.93 1.64 -14.61
N GLN A 209 -4.62 2.85 -14.21
CA GLN A 209 -3.26 3.23 -13.84
C GLN A 209 -3.18 3.69 -12.40
N PHE A 210 -2.01 3.50 -11.82
CA PHE A 210 -1.62 4.04 -10.52
C PHE A 210 -0.11 4.28 -10.51
N THR A 211 0.34 5.16 -9.63
CA THR A 211 1.77 5.46 -9.46
C THR A 211 2.28 4.72 -8.23
N ALA A 212 3.35 3.97 -8.40
CA ALA A 212 4.02 3.29 -7.31
C ALA A 212 5.51 3.11 -7.62
N ALA A 213 6.26 2.74 -6.60
CA ALA A 213 7.67 2.44 -6.68
C ALA A 213 7.89 0.91 -6.80
N ASN A 214 6.97 0.11 -6.26
CA ASN A 214 6.80 -1.30 -6.58
C ASN A 214 5.32 -1.69 -6.50
N ALA A 215 4.90 -2.70 -7.25
CA ALA A 215 3.54 -3.24 -7.17
C ALA A 215 3.54 -4.76 -7.32
N LEU A 216 2.71 -5.43 -6.51
CA LEU A 216 2.60 -6.90 -6.47
C LEU A 216 1.13 -7.33 -6.49
N PHE A 217 0.83 -8.45 -7.17
CA PHE A 217 -0.44 -9.14 -6.96
C PHE A 217 -0.38 -10.02 -5.71
N GLY A 218 -1.47 -10.00 -4.95
CA GLY A 218 -1.76 -10.94 -3.88
C GLY A 218 -2.97 -11.80 -4.25
N LEU A 219 -2.79 -13.12 -4.23
CA LEU A 219 -3.91 -14.06 -4.40
C LEU A 219 -4.70 -14.21 -3.08
N PRO A 220 -6.03 -14.38 -3.15
CA PRO A 220 -6.88 -14.75 -2.02
C PRO A 220 -6.32 -15.90 -1.18
N SER A 221 -5.83 -16.97 -1.80
CA SER A 221 -5.25 -18.11 -1.08
C SER A 221 -4.04 -17.74 -0.23
N PHE A 222 -3.17 -16.89 -0.75
CA PHE A 222 -2.01 -16.39 -0.02
C PHE A 222 -2.44 -15.42 1.10
N TYR A 223 -3.36 -14.51 0.81
CA TYR A 223 -3.96 -13.61 1.80
C TYR A 223 -4.56 -14.39 2.98
N GLU A 224 -5.36 -15.43 2.72
CA GLU A 224 -5.97 -16.23 3.80
C GLU A 224 -4.93 -17.02 4.59
N THR A 225 -3.89 -17.52 3.93
CA THR A 225 -2.78 -18.21 4.60
C THR A 225 -2.15 -17.29 5.66
N ILE A 226 -1.90 -16.04 5.31
CA ILE A 226 -1.36 -15.06 6.26
C ILE A 226 -2.42 -14.69 7.30
N ARG A 227 -3.63 -14.30 6.87
CA ARG A 227 -4.70 -13.77 7.71
C ARG A 227 -5.11 -14.72 8.83
N TYR A 228 -5.15 -16.03 8.55
CA TYR A 228 -5.54 -17.06 9.51
C TYR A 228 -4.34 -17.74 10.20
N SER A 229 -3.10 -17.38 9.84
CA SER A 229 -1.91 -17.76 10.60
C SER A 229 -1.74 -16.90 11.87
N PRO A 230 -0.85 -17.29 12.80
CA PRO A 230 -0.48 -16.44 13.92
C PRO A 230 -0.01 -15.03 13.52
N ALA A 231 0.65 -14.89 12.36
CA ALA A 231 1.11 -13.59 11.85
C ALA A 231 -0.05 -12.64 11.55
N GLY A 232 -1.20 -13.17 11.12
CA GLY A 232 -2.38 -12.39 10.75
C GLY A 232 -3.12 -11.74 11.92
N GLN A 233 -2.81 -12.10 13.17
CA GLN A 233 -3.45 -11.54 14.37
C GLN A 233 -3.09 -10.08 14.61
N HIS A 234 -1.90 -9.67 14.16
CA HIS A 234 -1.37 -8.32 14.35
C HIS A 234 -1.44 -7.46 13.08
N LEU A 235 -1.97 -8.01 11.98
CA LEU A 235 -2.05 -7.26 10.74
C LEU A 235 -3.21 -6.24 10.76
N PRO A 236 -3.01 -5.05 10.16
CA PRO A 236 -4.05 -4.04 10.04
C PRO A 236 -5.24 -4.58 9.24
N TYR A 237 -6.44 -4.41 9.79
CA TYR A 237 -7.70 -4.70 9.12
C TYR A 237 -8.33 -3.39 8.62
N ALA A 238 -8.65 -3.32 7.34
CA ALA A 238 -9.06 -2.12 6.64
C ALA A 238 -10.19 -2.39 5.62
N GLU A 239 -10.55 -1.37 4.84
CA GLU A 239 -11.67 -1.42 3.90
C GLU A 239 -11.54 -2.53 2.84
N THR A 240 -10.31 -2.82 2.40
CA THR A 240 -10.03 -3.94 1.48
C THR A 240 -10.33 -5.30 2.08
N ASP A 241 -10.06 -5.51 3.38
CA ASP A 241 -10.42 -6.77 4.07
C ASP A 241 -11.92 -6.89 4.28
N VAL A 242 -12.61 -5.78 4.58
CA VAL A 242 -14.07 -5.76 4.71
C VAL A 242 -14.72 -6.14 3.39
N ALA A 243 -14.24 -5.56 2.29
CA ALA A 243 -14.72 -5.89 0.95
C ALA A 243 -14.40 -7.35 0.58
N TYR A 244 -13.20 -7.84 0.92
CA TYR A 244 -12.82 -9.24 0.73
C TYR A 244 -13.74 -10.18 1.49
N ASP A 245 -14.02 -9.89 2.77
CA ASP A 245 -14.91 -10.70 3.60
C ASP A 245 -16.33 -10.78 3.03
N GLY A 246 -16.82 -9.70 2.41
CA GLY A 246 -18.08 -9.69 1.67
C GLY A 246 -18.05 -10.67 0.49
N VAL A 247 -17.07 -10.53 -0.42
CA VAL A 247 -16.92 -11.40 -1.59
C VAL A 247 -16.72 -12.87 -1.18
N LYS A 248 -15.86 -13.13 -0.18
CA LYS A 248 -15.63 -14.47 0.37
C LYS A 248 -16.91 -15.09 0.91
N SER A 249 -17.70 -14.34 1.68
CA SER A 249 -18.97 -14.84 2.21
C SER A 249 -19.93 -15.25 1.08
N ASP A 250 -19.98 -14.48 0.00
CA ASP A 250 -20.85 -14.74 -1.14
C ASP A 250 -20.41 -15.95 -1.99
N VAL A 251 -19.11 -16.02 -2.32
CA VAL A 251 -18.54 -17.06 -3.18
C VAL A 251 -18.34 -18.37 -2.41
N CYS A 252 -17.73 -18.28 -1.23
CA CYS A 252 -17.31 -19.43 -0.46
C CYS A 252 -18.41 -19.96 0.47
N ARG A 253 -19.39 -19.12 0.83
CA ARG A 253 -20.40 -19.42 1.87
C ARG A 253 -19.76 -19.72 3.22
N ALA A 254 -18.61 -19.08 3.49
CA ALA A 254 -17.88 -19.17 4.73
C ALA A 254 -18.16 -17.93 5.60
N ASP A 255 -18.10 -18.10 6.93
CA ASP A 255 -18.14 -16.98 7.86
C ASP A 255 -16.93 -16.05 7.65
N LYS A 256 -17.07 -14.76 7.95
CA LYS A 256 -15.97 -13.77 7.82
C LYS A 256 -14.72 -14.17 8.62
N SER A 257 -14.90 -14.83 9.77
CA SER A 257 -13.82 -15.31 10.63
C SER A 257 -13.21 -16.66 10.22
N LYS A 258 -13.67 -17.26 9.12
CA LYS A 258 -13.18 -18.56 8.63
C LYS A 258 -12.60 -18.46 7.23
N PRO A 259 -11.62 -19.31 6.89
CA PRO A 259 -11.11 -19.39 5.53
C PRO A 259 -12.18 -19.88 4.55
N CYS A 260 -12.03 -19.52 3.28
CA CYS A 260 -12.90 -19.93 2.18
C CYS A 260 -12.94 -21.45 1.97
N GLY A 261 -11.87 -22.15 2.34
CA GLY A 261 -11.76 -23.61 2.21
C GLY A 261 -11.64 -24.05 0.75
N THR A 262 -12.39 -25.09 0.36
CA THR A 262 -12.22 -25.76 -0.95
C THR A 262 -12.56 -24.88 -2.17
N ARG A 263 -13.22 -23.73 -1.96
CA ARG A 263 -13.58 -22.79 -3.04
C ARG A 263 -12.55 -21.71 -3.28
N ILE A 264 -11.43 -21.69 -2.55
CA ILE A 264 -10.42 -20.63 -2.65
C ILE A 264 -9.85 -20.50 -4.07
N GLY A 265 -9.67 -21.62 -4.76
CA GLY A 265 -9.21 -21.61 -6.16
C GLY A 265 -10.15 -20.89 -7.12
N LYS A 266 -11.45 -20.77 -6.79
CA LYS A 266 -12.38 -19.94 -7.58
C LYS A 266 -12.10 -18.45 -7.35
N LEU A 267 -11.88 -18.04 -6.10
CA LEU A 267 -11.51 -16.65 -5.80
C LEU A 267 -10.20 -16.26 -6.47
N ASP A 268 -9.18 -17.13 -6.43
CA ASP A 268 -7.87 -16.92 -7.08
C ASP A 268 -7.95 -16.69 -8.59
N THR A 269 -9.09 -16.97 -9.25
CA THR A 269 -9.28 -16.69 -10.68
C THR A 269 -10.01 -15.39 -10.98
N GLN A 270 -10.68 -14.80 -9.98
CA GLN A 270 -11.61 -13.68 -10.18
C GLN A 270 -11.30 -12.47 -9.30
N LEU A 271 -10.51 -12.65 -8.24
CA LEU A 271 -10.17 -11.64 -7.24
C LEU A 271 -8.66 -11.50 -7.09
N ALA A 272 -8.16 -10.27 -7.06
CA ALA A 272 -6.76 -9.97 -6.73
C ALA A 272 -6.69 -8.84 -5.71
N PHE A 273 -5.73 -8.95 -4.80
CA PHE A 273 -5.17 -7.80 -4.09
C PHE A 273 -4.05 -7.21 -4.95
N VAL A 274 -3.97 -5.88 -5.02
CA VAL A 274 -2.83 -5.17 -5.59
C VAL A 274 -2.20 -4.34 -4.49
N SER A 275 -1.00 -4.73 -4.09
CA SER A 275 -0.20 -3.97 -3.11
C SER A 275 0.72 -3.03 -3.86
N ALA A 276 0.58 -1.74 -3.62
CA ALA A 276 1.39 -0.67 -4.20
C ALA A 276 2.25 -0.03 -3.10
N TYR A 277 3.56 -0.05 -3.30
CA TYR A 277 4.55 0.46 -2.36
C TYR A 277 5.15 1.77 -2.86
N GLU A 278 5.40 2.65 -1.92
CA GLU A 278 6.29 3.80 -2.11
C GLU A 278 7.75 3.34 -1.88
N PHE A 279 8.74 4.12 -2.29
CA PHE A 279 10.12 3.93 -1.82
C PHE A 279 10.47 5.18 -1.04
N ASP A 280 10.40 5.06 0.28
CA ASP A 280 11.05 5.93 1.27
C ASP A 280 11.85 5.02 2.24
N GLU A 281 12.70 5.60 3.10
CA GLU A 281 13.66 4.85 3.95
C GLU A 281 12.99 3.76 4.84
N ILE A 282 11.71 3.89 5.15
CA ILE A 282 10.91 2.90 5.89
C ILE A 282 9.56 2.72 5.17
N ASN A 283 9.34 1.54 4.58
CA ASN A 283 8.07 1.17 3.98
C ASN A 283 7.12 0.53 5.02
N ASP A 284 6.79 1.27 6.07
CA ASP A 284 5.80 0.85 7.06
C ASP A 284 4.37 0.94 6.50
N LYS A 285 4.17 1.67 5.40
CA LYS A 285 2.89 1.93 4.75
C LYS A 285 2.86 1.47 3.30
N TRP A 286 1.72 0.93 2.88
CA TRP A 286 1.44 0.64 1.48
C TRP A 286 -0.02 0.91 1.15
N LYS A 287 -0.31 1.14 -0.13
CA LYS A 287 -1.67 1.20 -0.63
C LYS A 287 -2.07 -0.17 -1.13
N GLU A 288 -3.25 -0.62 -0.75
CA GLU A 288 -3.84 -1.86 -1.24
C GLU A 288 -5.12 -1.55 -2.03
N PHE A 289 -5.30 -2.23 -3.15
CA PHE A 289 -6.53 -2.22 -3.94
C PHE A 289 -7.11 -3.63 -4.02
N LEU A 290 -8.42 -3.76 -3.80
CA LEU A 290 -9.13 -5.02 -4.00
C LEU A 290 -9.85 -4.98 -5.35
N ILE A 291 -9.52 -5.91 -6.23
CA ILE A 291 -10.10 -6.02 -7.57
C ILE A 291 -10.87 -7.32 -7.66
N TYR A 292 -12.12 -7.26 -8.11
CA TYR A 292 -12.97 -8.43 -8.27
C TYR A 292 -13.92 -8.25 -9.47
N ASP A 293 -14.07 -9.32 -10.24
CA ASP A 293 -15.04 -9.41 -11.35
C ASP A 293 -14.99 -8.20 -12.30
N GLY A 294 -13.77 -7.83 -12.69
CA GLY A 294 -13.54 -6.74 -13.62
C GLY A 294 -13.81 -5.33 -13.08
N SER A 295 -13.82 -5.14 -11.75
CA SER A 295 -14.04 -3.84 -11.08
C SER A 295 -13.13 -3.65 -9.86
N VAL A 296 -12.81 -2.39 -9.52
CA VAL A 296 -12.13 -2.07 -8.25
C VAL A 296 -13.20 -1.93 -7.16
N LEU A 297 -13.13 -2.76 -6.12
CA LEU A 297 -14.14 -2.77 -5.06
C LEU A 297 -13.80 -1.84 -3.90
N ALA A 298 -12.53 -1.76 -3.53
CA ALA A 298 -12.07 -1.01 -2.37
C ALA A 298 -10.60 -0.63 -2.51
N SER A 299 -10.19 0.37 -1.73
CA SER A 299 -8.78 0.68 -1.52
C SER A 299 -8.54 1.10 -0.09
N ALA A 300 -7.40 0.71 0.46
CA ALA A 300 -7.02 1.07 1.81
C ALA A 300 -5.54 1.44 1.86
N VAL A 301 -5.19 2.31 2.80
CA VAL A 301 -3.80 2.41 3.26
C VAL A 301 -3.64 1.39 4.38
N LYS A 302 -2.57 0.62 4.31
CA LYS A 302 -2.19 -0.39 5.29
C LYS A 302 -0.89 0.04 5.93
N SER A 303 -0.75 -0.17 7.23
CA SER A 303 0.49 0.12 7.95
C SER A 303 0.76 -0.90 9.04
N TYR A 304 2.04 -1.19 9.30
CA TYR A 304 2.47 -1.98 10.45
C TYR A 304 2.52 -1.15 11.74
#